data_AF-A0A2I1FW04-F1
#
_entry.id   AF-A0A2I1FW04-F1
#
_cell.length_a   1.000
_cell.length_b   1.000
_cell.length_c   1.000
_cell.angle_alpha   90.00
_cell.angle_beta   90.00
_cell.angle_gamma   90.00
#
_symmetry.space_group_name_H-M   'P 1'
#
loop_
_entity.id
_entity.type
_entity.pdbx_description
1 polymer ?
#
loop_
_entity_poly.entity_id
_entity_poly.type
_entity_poly.pdbx_seq_one_letter_code
_entity_poly.pdbx_strand_id
1 'polypeptide(L)'
;MAIRAINRVEETPKGTSIDKAGGFFMKDAPVHTIALALFLEKNQIHFFNDISYRHDPFEHCPIEKDVHEGGKCHCNPEKTFDFTWGSCLPSWFSL
;
A
#
# COMPACT_ATOMS: atom_id res chain seq x y z
N MET A 1 -4.31 -0.17 2.91
CA MET A 1 -3.75 0.51 1.73
C MET A 1 -2.79 -0.43 1.01
N ALA A 2 -3.04 -0.72 -0.27
CA ALA A 2 -2.16 -1.52 -1.13
C ALA A 2 -1.52 -0.63 -2.20
N ILE A 3 -0.20 -0.50 -2.17
CA ILE A 3 0.56 0.32 -3.11
C ILE A 3 1.63 -0.49 -3.82
N ARG A 4 2.02 -0.07 -5.02
CA ARG A 4 3.10 -0.67 -5.81
C ARG A 4 3.83 0.37 -6.64
N ALA A 5 5.15 0.22 -6.79
CA ALA A 5 5.92 0.97 -7.78
C ALA A 5 5.46 0.63 -9.21
N ILE A 6 5.21 1.64 -10.03
CA ILE A 6 4.79 1.48 -11.43
C ILE A 6 5.91 0.88 -12.26
N ASN A 7 7.14 1.34 -12.04
CA ASN A 7 8.35 0.82 -12.70
C ASN A 7 9.16 -0.03 -11.72
N ARG A 8 9.97 -0.95 -12.27
CA ARG A 8 10.94 -1.71 -11.46
C ARG A 8 11.95 -0.71 -10.89
N VAL A 9 12.02 -0.63 -9.55
CA VAL A 9 13.13 0.03 -8.87
C VAL A 9 14.36 -0.82 -9.13
N GLU A 10 15.42 -0.25 -9.73
CA GLU A 10 16.67 -0.97 -9.90
C GLU A 10 17.18 -1.41 -8.51
N GLU A 11 17.42 -2.71 -8.34
CA GLU A 11 17.98 -3.24 -7.10
C GLU A 11 19.36 -2.61 -6.91
N THR A 12 19.55 -1.84 -5.84
CA THR A 12 20.88 -1.41 -5.43
C THR A 12 21.74 -2.65 -5.16
N PRO A 13 23.04 -2.65 -5.53
CA PRO A 13 23.90 -3.82 -5.39
C PRO A 13 23.85 -4.38 -3.96
N LYS A 14 23.55 -5.68 -3.85
CA LYS A 14 23.35 -6.42 -2.59
C LYS A 14 24.40 -6.06 -1.54
N GLY A 15 23.96 -5.39 -0.49
CA GLY A 15 24.74 -5.07 0.70
C GLY A 15 24.26 -3.79 1.38
N THR A 16 22.99 -3.74 1.79
CA THR A 16 22.44 -2.55 2.45
C THR A 16 22.99 -2.42 3.88
N SER A 17 23.19 -1.19 4.35
CA SER A 17 23.66 -0.88 5.71
C SER A 17 22.74 -1.44 6.81
N ILE A 18 21.47 -1.71 6.48
CA ILE A 18 20.45 -2.26 7.38
C ILE A 18 20.72 -3.73 7.72
N ASP A 19 21.24 -4.52 6.76
CA ASP A 19 21.61 -5.92 6.99
C ASP A 19 22.75 -6.04 8.02
N LYS A 20 23.66 -5.05 8.04
CA LYS A 20 24.83 -5.01 8.95
C LYS A 20 24.51 -4.46 10.33
N ALA A 21 23.40 -3.73 10.48
CA ALA A 21 22.97 -3.15 11.75
C ALA A 21 22.34 -4.19 12.71
N GLY A 22 22.28 -5.47 12.32
CA GLY A 22 21.87 -6.58 13.18
C GLY A 22 20.41 -6.56 13.65
N GLY A 23 19.58 -5.65 13.10
CA GLY A 23 18.26 -5.34 13.64
C GLY A 23 17.06 -5.86 12.85
N PHE A 24 17.20 -6.27 11.59
CA PHE A 24 16.03 -6.44 10.73
C PHE A 24 16.19 -7.61 9.77
N PHE A 25 15.84 -8.81 10.23
CA PHE A 25 15.34 -9.82 9.31
C PHE A 25 14.07 -9.24 8.68
N MET A 26 14.10 -8.95 7.38
CA MET A 26 12.96 -8.71 6.46
C MET A 26 11.58 -8.94 7.11
N LYS A 27 11.04 -7.92 7.79
CA LYS A 27 9.66 -7.91 8.31
C LYS A 27 8.92 -6.70 7.76
N ASP A 28 8.76 -6.82 6.45
CA ASP A 28 7.69 -6.43 5.55
C ASP A 28 6.64 -5.38 5.96
N ALA A 29 6.27 -4.60 4.94
CA ALA A 29 5.53 -3.34 4.92
C ALA A 29 6.35 -2.07 5.26
N PRO A 30 6.77 -1.75 6.50
CA PRO A 30 7.35 -0.43 6.81
C PRO A 30 8.63 -0.11 6.04
N VAL A 31 9.56 -1.05 5.94
CA VAL A 31 10.84 -0.85 5.24
C VAL A 31 10.62 -0.62 3.74
N HIS A 32 9.76 -1.41 3.10
CA HIS A 32 9.38 -1.23 1.71
C HIS A 32 8.68 0.11 1.48
N THR A 33 7.76 0.50 2.35
CA THR A 33 7.04 1.77 2.24
C THR A 33 7.98 2.97 2.40
N ILE A 34 8.95 2.91 3.32
CA ILE A 34 9.97 3.96 3.47
C ILE A 34 10.84 4.04 2.21
N ALA A 35 11.30 2.90 1.67
CA ALA A 35 12.08 2.89 0.44
C ALA A 35 11.30 3.49 -0.74
N LEU A 36 10.02 3.12 -0.90
CA LEU A 36 9.16 3.70 -1.94
C LEU A 36 9.02 5.22 -1.75
N ALA A 37 8.78 5.69 -0.52
CA ALA A 37 8.59 7.12 -0.23
C ALA A 37 9.87 7.96 -0.39
N LEU A 38 11.06 7.37 -0.23
CA LEU A 38 12.34 8.06 -0.37
C LEU A 38 12.88 8.06 -1.80
N PHE A 39 12.62 7.00 -2.57
CA PHE A 39 13.26 6.80 -3.88
C PHE A 39 12.34 6.99 -5.07
N LEU A 40 11.04 7.16 -4.86
CA LEU A 40 10.06 7.38 -5.93
C LEU A 40 9.24 8.64 -5.68
N GLU A 41 8.94 9.34 -6.76
CA GLU A 41 7.90 10.38 -6.77
C GLU A 41 6.52 9.74 -6.57
N LYS A 42 5.58 10.48 -5.97
CA LYS A 42 4.22 9.98 -5.68
C LYS A 42 3.52 9.42 -6.93
N ASN A 43 3.73 10.03 -8.11
CA ASN A 43 3.15 9.58 -9.38
C ASN A 43 3.76 8.29 -9.93
N GLN A 44 4.88 7.81 -9.37
CA GLN A 44 5.50 6.53 -9.69
C GLN A 44 5.00 5.40 -8.78
N ILE A 45 4.09 5.70 -7.85
CA ILE A 45 3.50 4.76 -6.93
C ILE A 45 2.00 4.69 -7.21
N HIS A 46 1.52 3.49 -7.53
CA HIS A 46 0.11 3.23 -7.80
C HIS A 46 -0.58 2.72 -6.54
N PHE A 47 -1.70 3.35 -6.18
CA PHE A 47 -2.65 2.84 -5.20
C PHE A 47 -3.77 2.09 -5.92
N PHE A 48 -3.98 0.82 -5.56
CA PHE A 48 -5.03 -0.02 -6.14
C PHE A 48 -6.37 0.26 -5.47
N ASN A 49 -7.11 1.24 -5.99
CA ASN A 49 -8.45 1.60 -5.50
C ASN A 49 -9.55 0.65 -5.98
N ASP A 50 -9.25 -0.16 -7.00
CA ASP A 50 -10.17 -1.03 -7.73
C ASP A 50 -10.08 -2.50 -7.30
N ILE A 51 -9.11 -2.85 -6.44
CA ILE A 51 -8.89 -4.22 -5.98
C ILE A 51 -9.28 -4.33 -4.51
N SER A 52 -10.39 -5.00 -4.20
CA SER A 52 -10.73 -5.33 -2.81
C SER A 52 -9.67 -6.24 -2.19
N TYR A 53 -9.19 -5.90 -0.99
CA TYR A 53 -8.20 -6.71 -0.27
C TYR A 53 -8.50 -6.73 1.22
N ARG A 54 -8.44 -7.92 1.81
CA ARG A 54 -8.66 -8.12 3.25
C ARG A 54 -7.49 -8.85 3.86
N HIS A 55 -6.96 -8.27 4.93
CA HIS A 55 -6.03 -8.91 5.84
C HIS A 55 -6.46 -8.55 7.24
N ASP A 56 -7.00 -9.51 7.98
CA ASP A 56 -7.63 -9.25 9.27
C ASP A 56 -6.70 -8.46 10.22
N PRO A 57 -7.24 -7.45 10.94
CA PRO A 57 -8.66 -7.04 11.00
C PRO A 57 -9.07 -5.99 9.94
N PHE A 58 -8.25 -5.72 8.93
CA PHE A 58 -8.44 -4.60 8.00
C PHE A 58 -8.92 -5.05 6.61
N GLU A 59 -9.79 -4.25 5.99
CA GLU A 59 -10.32 -4.48 4.66
C GLU A 59 -10.31 -3.18 3.85
N HIS A 60 -9.71 -3.21 2.66
CA HIS A 60 -9.95 -2.22 1.62
C HIS A 60 -11.08 -2.74 0.73
N CYS A 61 -12.14 -1.93 0.60
CA CYS A 61 -13.28 -2.25 -0.23
C CYS A 61 -13.62 -1.02 -1.09
N PRO A 62 -13.64 -1.13 -2.44
CA PRO A 62 -14.00 -0.01 -3.30
C PRO A 62 -15.38 0.56 -2.95
N ILE A 63 -15.47 1.88 -2.75
CA ILE A 63 -16.73 2.56 -2.40
C ILE A 63 -17.51 2.99 -3.65
N GLU A 64 -16.79 3.25 -4.75
CA GLU A 64 -17.40 3.62 -6.02
C GLU A 64 -18.22 2.46 -6.58
N LYS A 65 -19.51 2.70 -6.79
CA LYS A 65 -20.48 1.67 -7.20
C LYS A 65 -20.05 0.94 -8.47
N ASP A 66 -19.62 1.68 -9.49
CA ASP A 66 -19.24 1.10 -10.78
C ASP A 66 -18.00 0.20 -10.66
N VAL A 67 -17.06 0.56 -9.78
CA VAL A 67 -15.85 -0.23 -9.49
C VAL A 67 -16.20 -1.47 -8.69
N HIS A 68 -17.03 -1.32 -7.65
CA HIS A 68 -17.44 -2.43 -6.78
C HIS A 68 -18.28 -3.47 -7.54
N GLU A 69 -19.31 -3.02 -8.27
CA GLU A 69 -20.18 -3.91 -9.05
C GLU A 69 -19.45 -4.46 -10.28
N GLY A 70 -18.70 -3.61 -11.00
CA GLY A 70 -17.91 -4.02 -12.17
C GLY A 70 -16.80 -5.02 -11.82
N GLY A 71 -16.14 -4.82 -10.68
CA GLY A 71 -15.15 -5.72 -10.10
C GLY A 71 -15.75 -6.96 -9.43
N LYS A 72 -17.07 -7.04 -9.30
CA LYS A 72 -17.81 -8.12 -8.62
C LYS A 72 -17.33 -8.34 -7.18
N CYS A 73 -17.07 -7.25 -6.46
CA CYS A 73 -16.55 -7.29 -5.10
C CYS A 73 -17.55 -7.94 -4.12
N HIS A 74 -17.05 -8.77 -3.20
CA HIS A 74 -17.87 -9.43 -2.18
C HIS A 74 -17.92 -8.65 -0.85
N CYS A 75 -17.00 -7.71 -0.63
CA CYS A 75 -16.88 -6.93 0.60
C CYS A 75 -18.01 -5.89 0.76
N ASN A 76 -18.23 -5.43 1.99
CA ASN A 76 -19.17 -4.33 2.27
C ASN A 76 -18.41 -2.99 2.26
N PRO A 77 -18.73 -2.04 1.37
CA PRO A 77 -18.08 -0.72 1.31
C PRO A 77 -18.11 0.05 2.64
N GLU A 78 -19.16 -0.11 3.46
CA GLU A 78 -19.29 0.57 4.75
C GLU A 78 -18.28 0.06 5.81
N LYS A 79 -17.68 -1.11 5.57
CA LYS A 79 -16.71 -1.73 6.49
C LYS A 79 -15.26 -1.47 6.07
N THR A 80 -15.04 -0.64 5.05
CA THR A 80 -13.68 -0.34 4.63
C THR A 80 -12.88 0.40 5.71
N PHE A 81 -11.63 0.00 5.89
CA PHE A 81 -10.70 0.61 6.82
C PHE A 81 -10.14 1.95 6.31
N ASP A 82 -10.25 2.21 5.01
CA ASP A 82 -9.60 3.30 4.28
C ASP A 82 -9.73 4.68 4.91
N PHE A 83 -10.89 5.02 5.48
CA PHE A 83 -11.19 6.33 6.03
C PHE A 83 -11.33 6.32 7.57
N THR A 84 -10.87 5.25 8.21
CA THR A 84 -10.82 5.16 9.66
C THR A 84 -9.56 5.82 10.23
N TRP A 85 -9.55 6.13 11.53
CA TRP A 85 -8.45 6.83 12.21
C TRP A 85 -7.08 6.14 12.10
N GLY A 86 -7.05 4.82 11.94
CA GLY A 86 -5.80 4.04 11.84
C GLY A 86 -5.28 3.91 10.41
N SER A 87 -5.98 4.45 9.42
CA SER A 87 -5.59 4.40 8.01
C SER A 87 -4.72 5.59 7.63
N CYS A 88 -3.71 5.34 6.80
CA CYS A 88 -2.88 6.39 6.20
C CYS A 88 -3.39 6.86 4.83
N LEU A 89 -4.50 6.30 4.32
CA LEU A 89 -5.03 6.65 3.00
C LEU A 89 -5.45 8.13 2.88
N PRO A 90 -6.08 8.77 3.90
CA PRO A 90 -6.39 10.20 3.82
C PRO A 90 -5.13 11.07 3.69
N SER A 91 -4.08 10.73 4.44
CA SER A 91 -2.78 11.40 4.33
C SER A 91 -2.14 11.20 2.96
N TRP A 92 -2.23 9.99 2.40
CA TRP A 92 -1.75 9.71 1.04
C TRP A 92 -2.36 10.65 0.00
N PHE A 93 -3.68 10.88 0.05
CA PHE A 93 -4.37 11.77 -0.89
C PHE A 93 -4.15 13.26 -0.62
N SER A 94 -3.72 13.63 0.58
CA SER A 94 -3.48 15.03 0.97
C SER A 94 -2.08 15.55 0.62
N LEU A 95 -1.16 14.65 0.22
CA LEU A 95 0.18 14.98 -0.31
C LEU A 95 0.12 15.52 -1.74
#